data_AF-A0A6G7J140-F1
#
_entry.id   AF-A0A6G7J140-F1
#
_cell.length_a   1.000
_cell.length_b   1.000
_cell.length_c   1.000
_cell.angle_alpha   90.00
_cell.angle_beta   90.00
_cell.angle_gamma   90.00
#
_symmetry.space_group_name_H-M   'P 1'
#
loop_
_entity.id
_entity.type
_entity.pdbx_description
1 polymer ?
#
loop_
_entity_poly.entity_id
_entity_poly.type
_entity_poly.pdbx_seq_one_letter_code
_entity_poly.pdbx_strand_id
1 'polypeptide(L)'
;MKRTFVLMGLLFPLAIISQIPVTDAATNASVGMVNSQLMNINIQLKAVNKNLSRLINLMEKNNNETLKSRKILKEELEAKKQAPAYVTKSTDVSRTIDLKTKILEAYRTSKQTVQQLEHLNRKERQEFFGFAANAILETKNLFKQCNDILKTKAIILPEERLKKVNGINSELESILDNLIVYNNKLSRTNAFRKSRSTLINMNKE
;
A
#
# COMPACT_ATOMS: atom_id res chain seq x y z
N MET A 1 -18.37 -32.81 107.77
CA MET A 1 -18.69 -33.75 106.67
C MET A 1 -20.13 -33.73 106.18
N LYS A 2 -21.16 -33.44 107.00
CA LYS A 2 -22.57 -33.45 106.53
C LYS A 2 -22.97 -32.28 105.61
N ARG A 3 -22.36 -31.10 105.74
CA ARG A 3 -22.67 -29.92 104.89
C ARG A 3 -22.10 -29.99 103.47
N THR A 4 -20.96 -30.65 103.29
CA THR A 4 -20.33 -30.83 101.96
C THR A 4 -21.12 -31.78 101.08
N PHE A 5 -21.69 -32.85 101.64
CA PHE A 5 -22.54 -33.79 100.89
C PHE A 5 -23.85 -33.17 100.41
N VAL A 6 -24.46 -32.27 101.19
CA VAL A 6 -25.70 -31.58 100.79
C VAL A 6 -25.44 -30.59 99.65
N LEU A 7 -24.32 -29.85 99.69
CA LEU A 7 -23.90 -28.97 98.60
C LEU A 7 -23.59 -29.74 97.31
N MET A 8 -22.94 -30.91 97.42
CA MET A 8 -22.65 -31.76 96.27
C MET A 8 -23.92 -32.38 95.67
N GLY A 9 -24.89 -32.77 96.51
CA GLY A 9 -26.19 -33.30 96.07
C GLY A 9 -27.12 -32.25 95.45
N LEU A 10 -26.95 -30.96 95.78
CA LEU A 10 -27.71 -29.85 95.18
C LEU A 10 -27.14 -29.39 93.83
N LEU A 11 -25.84 -29.56 93.61
CA LEU A 11 -25.16 -29.19 92.36
C LEU A 11 -25.17 -30.33 91.31
N PHE A 12 -25.33 -31.58 91.73
CA PHE A 12 -25.38 -32.74 90.83
C PHE A 12 -26.53 -32.71 89.81
N PRO A 13 -27.78 -32.33 90.17
CA PRO A 13 -28.89 -32.27 89.23
C PRO A 13 -28.71 -31.14 88.20
N LEU A 14 -28.09 -30.01 88.61
CA LEU A 14 -27.80 -28.88 87.73
C LEU A 14 -26.74 -29.21 86.66
N ALA A 15 -25.82 -30.14 86.96
CA ALA A 15 -24.82 -30.63 86.01
C ALA A 15 -25.38 -31.63 85.00
N ILE A 16 -26.47 -32.33 85.31
CA ILE A 16 -27.09 -33.33 84.43
C ILE A 16 -28.11 -32.67 83.49
N ILE A 17 -28.82 -31.63 83.95
CA ILE A 17 -29.81 -30.89 83.13
C ILE A 17 -29.13 -29.94 82.12
N SER A 18 -27.86 -29.55 82.34
CA SER A 18 -27.10 -28.71 81.40
C SER A 18 -26.51 -29.46 80.20
N GLN A 19 -26.66 -30.79 80.14
CA GLN A 19 -26.03 -31.62 79.11
C GLN A 19 -26.88 -31.88 77.85
N ILE A 20 -28.13 -31.42 77.78
CA ILE A 20 -29.00 -31.68 76.62
C ILE A 20 -29.86 -30.43 76.34
N PRO A 21 -29.30 -29.39 75.68
CA PRO A 21 -29.60 -29.17 74.24
C PRO A 21 -28.45 -28.44 73.48
N VAL A 22 -27.22 -28.50 73.99
CA VAL A 22 -26.08 -27.75 73.43
C VAL A 22 -25.66 -28.32 72.06
N THR A 23 -25.86 -29.62 71.85
CA THR A 23 -25.61 -30.30 70.56
C THR A 23 -26.57 -29.86 69.47
N ASP A 24 -27.85 -29.63 69.77
CA ASP A 24 -28.83 -29.19 68.78
C ASP A 24 -28.67 -27.69 68.46
N ALA A 25 -28.42 -26.85 69.48
CA ALA A 25 -28.15 -25.43 69.27
C ALA A 25 -26.80 -25.17 68.55
N ALA A 26 -25.74 -25.90 68.89
CA ALA A 26 -24.45 -25.78 68.22
C ALA A 26 -24.50 -26.34 66.79
N THR A 27 -25.20 -27.45 66.57
CA THR A 27 -25.38 -28.01 65.23
C THR A 27 -26.25 -27.09 64.37
N ASN A 28 -27.37 -26.57 64.88
CA ASN A 28 -28.20 -25.60 64.17
C ASN A 28 -27.50 -24.26 63.94
N ALA A 29 -26.67 -23.79 64.88
CA ALA A 29 -25.82 -22.61 64.67
C ALA A 29 -24.75 -22.87 63.59
N SER A 30 -24.14 -24.06 63.57
CA SER A 30 -23.18 -24.45 62.54
C SER A 30 -23.84 -24.61 61.16
N VAL A 31 -25.05 -25.16 61.09
CA VAL A 31 -25.86 -25.25 59.87
C VAL A 31 -26.26 -23.86 59.39
N GLY A 32 -26.68 -22.96 60.28
CA GLY A 32 -26.98 -21.56 59.95
C GLY A 32 -25.76 -20.80 59.43
N MET A 33 -24.59 -21.04 60.01
CA MET A 33 -23.32 -20.46 59.56
C MET A 33 -22.92 -20.98 58.17
N VAL A 34 -23.03 -22.29 57.94
CA VAL A 34 -22.79 -22.90 56.62
C VAL A 34 -23.78 -22.37 55.59
N ASN A 35 -25.06 -22.21 55.94
CA ASN A 35 -26.08 -21.69 55.03
C ASN A 35 -25.83 -20.21 54.67
N SER A 36 -25.37 -19.40 55.63
CA SER A 36 -24.92 -18.02 55.40
C SER A 36 -23.69 -17.97 54.48
N GLN A 37 -22.71 -18.87 54.69
CA GLN A 37 -21.56 -19.01 53.79
C GLN A 37 -22.00 -19.42 52.39
N LEU A 38 -22.91 -20.38 52.25
CA LEU A 38 -23.48 -20.84 50.97
C LEU A 38 -24.23 -19.70 50.25
N MET A 39 -24.99 -18.90 50.99
CA MET A 39 -25.69 -17.73 50.46
C MET A 39 -24.70 -16.67 49.97
N ASN A 40 -23.64 -16.38 50.72
CA ASN A 40 -22.58 -15.47 50.30
C ASN A 40 -21.84 -15.97 49.05
N ILE A 41 -21.53 -17.26 49.00
CA ILE A 41 -20.93 -17.90 47.81
C ILE A 41 -21.87 -17.77 46.60
N ASN A 42 -23.18 -17.99 46.77
CA ASN A 42 -24.15 -17.85 45.67
C ASN A 42 -24.24 -16.39 45.17
N ILE A 43 -24.21 -15.40 46.07
CA ILE A 43 -24.17 -13.98 45.71
C ILE A 43 -22.89 -13.67 44.91
N GLN A 44 -21.74 -14.15 45.37
CA GLN A 44 -20.47 -13.99 44.66
C GLN A 44 -20.49 -14.67 43.29
N LEU A 45 -21.02 -15.90 43.19
CA LEU A 45 -21.19 -16.61 41.91
C LEU A 45 -22.08 -15.85 40.93
N LYS A 46 -23.20 -15.27 41.38
CA LYS A 46 -24.05 -14.43 40.53
C LYS A 46 -23.32 -13.19 40.02
N ALA A 47 -22.51 -12.55 40.87
CA ALA A 47 -21.70 -11.40 40.47
C ALA A 47 -20.61 -11.79 39.46
N VAL A 48 -19.91 -12.91 39.69
CA VAL A 48 -18.92 -13.47 38.75
C VAL A 48 -19.57 -13.81 37.42
N ASN A 49 -20.73 -14.45 37.41
CA ASN A 49 -21.45 -14.80 36.18
C ASN A 49 -21.83 -13.54 35.38
N LYS A 50 -22.34 -12.50 36.05
CA LYS A 50 -22.63 -11.20 35.42
C LYS A 50 -21.38 -10.55 34.82
N ASN A 51 -20.25 -10.64 35.51
CA ASN A 51 -18.97 -10.12 35.02
C ASN A 51 -18.43 -10.92 33.83
N LEU A 52 -18.57 -12.26 33.84
CA LEU A 52 -18.22 -13.11 32.71
C LEU A 52 -19.06 -12.80 31.47
N SER A 53 -20.38 -12.62 31.62
CA SER A 53 -21.23 -12.20 30.49
C SER A 53 -20.80 -10.85 29.92
N ARG A 54 -20.44 -9.90 30.78
CA ARG A 54 -19.89 -8.60 30.33
C ARG A 54 -18.55 -8.76 29.62
N LEU A 55 -17.66 -9.61 30.12
CA LEU A 55 -16.37 -9.89 29.51
C LEU A 55 -16.54 -10.51 28.12
N ILE A 56 -17.45 -11.48 27.96
CA ILE A 56 -17.78 -12.10 26.66
C ILE A 56 -18.24 -11.02 25.68
N ASN A 57 -19.17 -10.14 26.08
CA ASN A 57 -19.65 -9.05 25.23
C ASN A 57 -18.52 -8.07 24.84
N LEU A 58 -17.61 -7.75 25.77
CA LEU A 58 -16.46 -6.90 25.49
C LEU A 58 -15.46 -7.59 24.56
N MET A 59 -15.23 -8.90 24.71
CA MET A 59 -14.39 -9.69 23.82
C MET A 59 -14.98 -9.79 22.41
N GLU A 60 -16.28 -10.02 22.28
CA GLU A 60 -16.97 -10.01 20.98
C GLU A 60 -16.87 -8.64 20.30
N LYS A 61 -17.11 -7.56 21.06
CA LYS A 61 -16.95 -6.19 20.56
C LYS A 61 -15.51 -5.94 20.11
N ASN A 62 -14.51 -6.31 20.91
CA ASN A 62 -13.09 -6.15 20.56
C ASN A 62 -12.71 -6.93 19.30
N ASN A 63 -13.19 -8.17 19.17
CA ASN A 63 -12.94 -9.00 17.99
C ASN A 63 -13.56 -8.37 16.73
N ASN A 64 -14.80 -7.86 16.84
CA ASN A 64 -15.46 -7.15 15.74
C ASN A 64 -14.74 -5.86 15.34
N GLU A 65 -14.28 -5.06 16.31
CA GLU A 65 -13.47 -3.87 16.05
C GLU A 65 -12.14 -4.22 15.39
N THR A 66 -11.46 -5.27 15.85
CA THR A 66 -10.21 -5.77 15.26
C THR A 66 -10.39 -6.20 13.80
N LEU A 67 -11.49 -6.90 13.49
CA LEU A 67 -11.82 -7.28 12.11
C LEU A 67 -12.07 -6.06 11.22
N LYS A 68 -12.80 -5.05 11.72
CA LYS A 68 -13.02 -3.79 10.99
C LYS A 68 -11.71 -3.05 10.74
N SER A 69 -10.85 -2.91 11.74
CA SER A 69 -9.54 -2.27 11.59
C SER A 69 -8.65 -2.99 10.59
N ARG A 70 -8.62 -4.33 10.58
CA ARG A 70 -7.90 -5.10 9.55
C ARG A 70 -8.43 -4.83 8.14
N LYS A 71 -9.75 -4.71 7.99
CA LYS A 71 -10.37 -4.39 6.70
C LYS A 71 -9.96 -3.00 6.22
N ILE A 72 -10.03 -1.99 7.09
CA ILE A 72 -9.62 -0.61 6.79
C ILE A 72 -8.14 -0.56 6.40
N LEU A 73 -7.27 -1.22 7.16
CA LEU A 73 -5.84 -1.30 6.86
C LEU A 73 -5.57 -1.96 5.51
N LYS A 74 -6.32 -3.01 5.16
CA LYS A 74 -6.20 -3.66 3.86
C LYS A 74 -6.65 -2.73 2.73
N GLU A 75 -7.76 -2.02 2.90
CA GLU A 75 -8.25 -1.04 1.92
C GLU A 75 -7.27 0.12 1.72
N GLU A 76 -6.72 0.66 2.82
CA GLU A 76 -5.70 1.71 2.77
C GLU A 76 -4.42 1.22 2.10
N LEU A 77 -3.98 0.01 2.40
CA LEU A 77 -2.82 -0.60 1.77
C LEU A 77 -3.01 -0.79 0.27
N GLU A 78 -4.18 -1.27 -0.16
CA GLU A 78 -4.51 -1.40 -1.59
C GLU A 78 -4.59 -0.04 -2.29
N ALA A 79 -5.12 0.99 -1.62
CA ALA A 79 -5.13 2.35 -2.14
C ALA A 79 -3.70 2.90 -2.31
N LYS A 80 -2.81 2.70 -1.33
CA LYS A 80 -1.39 3.11 -1.39
C LYS A 80 -0.58 2.38 -2.47
N LYS A 81 -1.01 1.19 -2.90
CA LYS A 81 -0.39 0.46 -4.02
C LYS A 81 -0.72 1.07 -5.38
N GLN A 82 -1.83 1.79 -5.50
CA GLN A 82 -2.26 2.42 -6.74
C GLN A 82 -1.65 3.81 -6.87
N ALA A 83 -1.26 4.19 -8.09
CA ALA A 83 -0.82 5.55 -8.35
C ALA A 83 -2.00 6.53 -8.14
N PRO A 84 -1.83 7.59 -7.32
CA PRO A 84 -2.88 8.59 -7.15
C PRO A 84 -3.27 9.28 -8.45
N ALA A 85 -4.49 9.80 -8.52
CA ALA A 85 -5.00 10.48 -9.71
C ALA A 85 -4.10 11.65 -10.15
N TYR A 86 -3.57 12.43 -9.20
CA TYR A 86 -2.67 13.55 -9.50
C TYR A 86 -1.31 13.11 -10.10
N VAL A 87 -0.88 11.86 -9.88
CA VAL A 87 0.28 11.29 -10.57
C VAL A 87 -0.08 10.88 -11.99
N THR A 88 -1.19 10.15 -12.16
CA THR A 88 -1.61 9.66 -13.48
C THR A 88 -2.03 10.76 -14.45
N LYS A 89 -2.50 11.90 -13.93
CA LYS A 89 -2.90 13.09 -14.69
C LYS A 89 -1.88 14.23 -14.58
N SER A 90 -0.66 13.92 -14.12
CA SER A 90 0.36 14.95 -13.94
C SER A 90 0.80 15.55 -15.28
N THR A 91 1.36 16.75 -15.21
CA THR A 91 2.00 17.40 -16.34
C THR A 91 3.11 16.52 -16.94
N ASP A 92 3.84 15.77 -16.11
CA ASP A 92 4.92 14.89 -16.56
C ASP A 92 4.40 13.74 -17.43
N VAL A 93 3.27 13.12 -17.05
CA VAL A 93 2.66 12.05 -17.85
C VAL A 93 2.09 12.59 -19.16
N SER A 94 1.46 13.76 -19.12
CA SER A 94 0.99 14.44 -20.34
C SER A 94 2.15 14.77 -21.28
N ARG A 95 3.27 15.27 -20.74
CA ARG A 95 4.50 15.53 -21.50
C ARG A 95 5.05 14.27 -22.16
N THR A 96 5.00 13.11 -21.49
CA THR A 96 5.40 11.83 -22.11
C THR A 96 4.56 11.52 -23.36
N ILE A 97 3.25 11.75 -23.30
CA ILE A 97 2.33 11.52 -24.43
C ILE A 97 2.62 12.51 -25.57
N ASP A 98 2.86 13.78 -25.23
CA ASP A 98 3.19 14.82 -26.21
C ASP A 98 4.52 14.53 -26.91
N LEU A 99 5.56 14.17 -26.16
CA LEU A 99 6.87 13.81 -26.70
C LEU A 99 6.79 12.60 -27.64
N LYS A 100 6.04 11.56 -27.26
CA LYS A 100 5.77 10.41 -28.15
C LYS A 100 5.18 10.88 -29.48
N THR A 101 4.20 11.78 -29.43
CA THR A 101 3.53 12.30 -30.63
C THR A 101 4.51 13.12 -31.48
N LYS A 102 5.27 14.02 -30.87
CA LYS A 102 6.29 14.84 -31.54
C LYS A 102 7.38 14.00 -32.20
N ILE A 103 7.85 12.93 -31.55
CA ILE A 103 8.86 12.03 -32.14
C ILE A 103 8.29 11.31 -33.36
N LEU A 104 7.04 10.84 -33.31
CA LEU A 104 6.39 10.19 -34.46
C LEU A 104 6.20 11.15 -35.63
N GLU A 105 5.82 12.40 -35.35
CA GLU A 105 5.71 13.45 -36.36
C GLU A 105 7.09 13.80 -36.95
N ALA A 106 8.08 14.05 -36.11
CA ALA A 106 9.45 14.35 -36.52
C ALA A 106 10.02 13.22 -37.39
N TYR A 107 9.74 11.95 -37.04
CA TYR A 107 10.10 10.80 -37.87
C TYR A 107 9.44 10.85 -39.24
N ARG A 108 8.11 11.02 -39.30
CA ARG A 108 7.36 11.04 -40.57
C ARG A 108 7.89 12.15 -41.49
N THR A 109 8.04 13.35 -40.95
CA THR A 109 8.57 14.50 -41.67
C THR A 109 10.00 14.25 -42.13
N SER A 110 10.90 13.82 -41.25
CA SER A 110 12.30 13.60 -41.60
C SER A 110 12.47 12.48 -42.61
N LYS A 111 11.65 11.42 -42.53
CA LYS A 111 11.63 10.35 -43.54
C LYS A 111 11.28 10.90 -44.91
N GLN A 112 10.21 11.71 -45.00
CA GLN A 112 9.80 12.33 -46.26
C GLN A 112 10.88 13.27 -46.79
N THR A 113 11.45 14.13 -45.93
CA THR A 113 12.55 15.04 -46.30
C THR A 113 13.74 14.27 -46.86
N VAL A 114 14.26 13.29 -46.13
CA VAL A 114 15.45 12.52 -46.56
C VAL A 114 15.23 11.73 -47.84
N GLN A 115 13.99 11.29 -48.12
CA GLN A 115 13.64 10.67 -49.40
C GLN A 115 13.72 11.64 -50.57
N GLN A 116 13.42 12.92 -50.36
CA GLN A 116 13.44 13.98 -51.37
C GLN A 116 14.84 14.60 -51.57
N LEU A 117 15.82 14.28 -50.73
CA LEU A 117 17.19 14.78 -50.87
C LEU A 117 17.93 13.98 -51.97
N GLU A 118 18.03 14.58 -53.16
CA GLU A 118 18.57 13.97 -54.38
C GLU A 118 20.10 13.76 -54.35
N HIS A 119 20.84 14.62 -53.64
CA HIS A 119 22.30 14.59 -53.59
C HIS A 119 22.86 13.77 -52.40
N LEU A 120 22.00 12.95 -51.77
CA LEU A 120 22.42 11.97 -50.77
C LEU A 120 22.69 10.61 -51.40
N ASN A 121 23.73 9.94 -50.90
CA ASN A 121 24.07 8.60 -51.31
C ASN A 121 23.09 7.59 -50.69
N ARG A 122 22.93 6.42 -51.33
CA ARG A 122 22.07 5.35 -50.82
C ARG A 122 22.41 4.94 -49.38
N LYS A 123 23.72 4.85 -49.07
CA LYS A 123 24.21 4.49 -47.74
C LYS A 123 23.74 5.47 -46.66
N GLU A 124 23.85 6.77 -46.91
CA GLU A 124 23.44 7.82 -45.95
C GLU A 124 21.94 7.78 -45.67
N ARG A 125 21.12 7.55 -46.71
CA ARG A 125 19.67 7.37 -46.54
C ARG A 125 19.34 6.11 -45.72
N GLN A 126 20.03 5.00 -45.98
CA GLN A 126 19.84 3.76 -45.22
C GLN A 126 20.26 3.90 -43.76
N GLU A 127 21.40 4.55 -43.49
CA GLU A 127 21.86 4.86 -42.13
C GLU A 127 20.85 5.71 -41.37
N PHE A 128 20.28 6.73 -42.03
CA PHE A 128 19.23 7.54 -41.44
C PHE A 128 17.97 6.73 -41.11
N PHE A 129 17.50 5.88 -42.02
CA PHE A 129 16.32 5.06 -41.76
C PHE A 129 16.55 4.04 -40.65
N GLY A 130 17.75 3.45 -40.56
CA GLY A 130 18.13 2.58 -39.45
C GLY A 130 18.14 3.32 -38.11
N PHE A 131 18.77 4.49 -38.07
CA PHE A 131 18.78 5.36 -36.90
C PHE A 131 17.35 5.74 -36.47
N ALA A 132 16.51 6.17 -37.42
CA ALA A 132 15.15 6.59 -37.14
C ALA A 132 14.26 5.43 -36.69
N ALA A 133 14.46 4.22 -37.21
CA ALA A 133 13.76 3.03 -36.75
C ALA A 133 14.12 2.69 -35.30
N ASN A 134 15.40 2.78 -34.93
CA ASN A 134 15.85 2.58 -33.55
C ASN A 134 15.24 3.62 -32.60
N ALA A 135 15.23 4.89 -32.99
CA ALA A 135 14.59 5.96 -32.22
C ALA A 135 13.10 5.68 -31.90
N ILE A 136 12.34 5.13 -32.88
CA ILE A 136 10.94 4.74 -32.66
C ILE A 136 10.84 3.55 -31.70
N LEU A 137 11.72 2.56 -31.82
CA LEU A 137 11.74 1.39 -30.93
C LEU A 137 12.05 1.80 -29.50
N GLU A 138 13.05 2.65 -29.29
CA GLU A 138 13.39 3.21 -27.98
C GLU A 138 12.23 4.01 -27.40
N THR A 139 11.61 4.90 -28.20
CA THR A 139 10.41 5.66 -27.81
C THR A 139 9.27 4.74 -27.35
N LYS A 140 9.01 3.66 -28.09
CA LYS A 140 8.00 2.66 -27.73
C LYS A 140 8.33 1.99 -26.39
N ASN A 141 9.60 1.61 -26.19
CA ASN A 141 10.03 0.95 -24.96
C ASN A 141 9.91 1.89 -23.75
N LEU A 142 10.32 3.15 -23.89
CA LEU A 142 10.19 4.18 -22.87
C LEU A 142 8.73 4.46 -22.51
N PHE A 143 7.84 4.53 -23.51
CA PHE A 143 6.41 4.70 -23.26
C PHE A 143 5.80 3.49 -22.55
N LYS A 144 6.28 2.27 -22.84
CA LYS A 144 5.89 1.06 -22.09
C LYS A 144 6.37 1.15 -20.64
N GLN A 145 7.62 1.52 -20.40
CA GLN A 145 8.18 1.69 -19.05
C GLN A 145 7.39 2.72 -18.24
N CYS A 146 7.01 3.86 -18.84
CA CYS A 146 6.17 4.86 -18.20
C CYS A 146 4.82 4.26 -17.76
N ASN A 147 4.15 3.52 -18.65
CA ASN A 147 2.91 2.82 -18.31
C ASN A 147 3.10 1.79 -17.18
N ASP A 148 4.20 1.04 -17.20
CA ASP A 148 4.49 0.03 -16.18
C ASP A 148 4.75 0.72 -14.82
N ILE A 149 5.48 1.84 -14.78
CA ILE A 149 5.67 2.65 -13.57
C ILE A 149 4.34 3.16 -13.02
N LEU A 150 3.42 3.62 -13.88
CA LEU A 150 2.12 4.12 -13.45
C LEU A 150 1.19 3.00 -12.94
N LYS A 151 1.24 1.81 -13.57
CA LYS A 151 0.35 0.68 -13.25
C LYS A 151 0.88 -0.26 -12.18
N THR A 152 2.16 -0.14 -11.81
CA THR A 152 2.78 -1.00 -10.79
C THR A 152 2.02 -0.90 -9.47
N LYS A 153 1.53 -2.04 -8.96
CA LYS A 153 0.80 -2.17 -7.70
C LYS A 153 1.75 -2.36 -6.50
N ALA A 154 2.70 -1.46 -6.33
CA ALA A 154 3.64 -1.47 -5.22
C ALA A 154 3.52 -0.18 -4.39
N ILE A 155 3.91 -0.25 -3.12
CA ILE A 155 4.01 0.93 -2.24
C ILE A 155 5.23 1.73 -2.71
N ILE A 156 5.05 2.52 -3.75
CA ILE A 156 6.04 3.44 -4.29
C ILE A 156 5.51 4.83 -4.03
N LEU A 157 6.36 5.70 -3.47
CA LEU A 157 5.98 7.07 -3.21
C LEU A 157 5.55 7.76 -4.51
N PRO A 158 4.42 8.50 -4.51
CA PRO A 158 3.94 9.24 -5.67
C PRO A 158 5.04 10.13 -6.32
N GLU A 159 5.86 10.75 -5.50
CA GLU A 159 6.97 11.62 -5.91
C GLU A 159 8.07 10.84 -6.63
N GLU A 160 8.37 9.62 -6.16
CA GLU A 160 9.33 8.73 -6.82
C GLU A 160 8.81 8.26 -8.18
N ARG A 161 7.50 8.00 -8.30
CA ARG A 161 6.89 7.66 -9.59
C ARG A 161 7.04 8.82 -10.56
N LEU A 162 6.72 10.04 -10.14
CA LEU A 162 6.89 11.25 -10.96
C LEU A 162 8.34 11.48 -11.35
N LYS A 163 9.29 11.31 -10.43
CA LYS A 163 10.73 11.42 -10.73
C LYS A 163 11.16 10.44 -11.83
N LYS A 164 10.68 9.20 -11.79
CA LYS A 164 10.97 8.19 -12.84
C LYS A 164 10.33 8.57 -14.18
N VAL A 165 9.08 9.05 -14.18
CA VAL A 165 8.40 9.56 -15.39
C VAL A 165 9.17 10.74 -15.97
N ASN A 166 9.67 11.66 -15.14
CA ASN A 166 10.46 12.78 -15.61
C ASN A 166 11.80 12.35 -16.22
N GLY A 167 12.47 11.33 -15.65
CA GLY A 167 13.64 10.72 -16.28
C GLY A 167 13.35 10.18 -17.68
N ILE A 168 12.21 9.51 -17.85
CA ILE A 168 11.74 9.05 -19.16
C ILE A 168 11.50 10.22 -20.12
N ASN A 169 10.93 11.33 -19.64
CA ASN A 169 10.74 12.53 -20.48
C ASN A 169 12.07 13.09 -20.99
N SER A 170 13.11 13.13 -20.14
CA SER A 170 14.45 13.58 -20.56
C SER A 170 15.05 12.67 -21.63
N GLU A 171 14.88 11.36 -21.53
CA GLU A 171 15.34 10.42 -22.55
C GLU A 171 14.58 10.58 -23.87
N LEU A 172 13.25 10.74 -23.82
CA LEU A 172 12.43 11.01 -25.00
C LEU A 172 12.81 12.33 -25.70
N GLU A 173 13.12 13.37 -24.93
CA GLU A 173 13.62 14.64 -25.47
C GLU A 173 14.94 14.47 -26.19
N SER A 174 15.88 13.72 -25.60
CA SER A 174 17.14 13.41 -26.26
C SER A 174 16.94 12.69 -27.59
N ILE A 175 16.01 11.73 -27.65
CA ILE A 175 15.66 11.03 -28.90
C ILE A 175 15.11 12.02 -29.95
N LEU A 176 14.20 12.90 -29.55
CA LEU A 176 13.63 13.92 -30.45
C LEU A 176 14.72 14.84 -31.01
N ASP A 177 15.56 15.38 -30.12
CA ASP A 177 16.63 16.30 -30.48
C ASP A 177 17.63 15.64 -31.42
N ASN A 178 18.04 14.40 -31.14
CA ASN A 178 18.97 13.65 -31.99
C ASN A 178 18.38 13.40 -33.39
N LEU A 179 17.08 13.12 -33.48
CA LEU A 179 16.40 12.92 -34.77
C LEU A 179 16.34 14.20 -35.60
N ILE A 180 16.04 15.34 -34.96
CA ILE A 180 16.06 16.66 -35.60
C ILE A 180 17.47 17.01 -36.07
N VAL A 181 18.48 16.82 -35.21
CA VAL A 181 19.89 17.13 -35.51
C VAL A 181 20.39 16.30 -36.70
N TYR A 182 20.09 15.00 -36.74
CA TYR A 182 20.51 14.15 -37.86
C TYR A 182 19.81 14.56 -39.16
N ASN A 183 18.49 14.82 -39.14
CA ASN A 183 17.78 15.30 -40.32
C ASN A 183 18.37 16.64 -40.85
N ASN A 184 18.68 17.57 -39.96
CA ASN A 184 19.32 18.84 -40.31
C ASN A 184 20.73 18.65 -40.90
N LYS A 185 21.52 17.72 -40.35
CA LYS A 185 22.84 17.36 -40.89
C LYS A 185 22.73 16.89 -42.33
N LEU A 186 21.82 15.96 -42.63
CA LEU A 186 21.62 15.45 -43.99
C LEU A 186 21.13 16.52 -44.96
N SER A 187 20.24 17.39 -44.50
CA SER A 187 19.74 18.52 -45.30
C SER A 187 20.88 19.49 -45.68
N ARG A 188 21.78 19.81 -44.74
CA ARG A 188 22.98 20.62 -45.00
C ARG A 188 23.94 19.95 -45.96
N THR A 189 24.19 18.64 -45.80
CA THR A 189 25.05 17.87 -46.71
C THR A 189 24.49 17.88 -48.13
N ASN A 190 23.18 17.67 -48.29
CA ASN A 190 22.52 17.74 -49.59
C ASN A 190 22.65 19.12 -50.23
N ALA A 191 22.38 20.19 -49.48
CA ALA A 191 22.50 21.57 -49.97
C ALA A 191 23.93 21.89 -50.43
N PHE A 192 24.94 21.52 -49.64
CA PHE A 192 26.35 21.71 -49.99
C PHE A 192 26.73 20.98 -51.29
N ARG A 193 26.31 19.72 -51.45
CA ARG A 193 26.59 18.94 -52.67
C ARG A 193 25.85 19.48 -53.89
N LYS A 194 24.61 19.96 -53.72
CA LYS A 194 23.86 20.66 -54.76
C LYS A 194 24.63 21.88 -55.25
N SER A 195 25.02 22.79 -54.35
CA SER A 195 25.78 24.00 -54.69
C SER A 195 27.11 23.67 -55.39
N ARG A 196 27.84 22.67 -54.89
CA ARG A 196 29.09 22.22 -55.54
C ARG A 196 28.85 21.70 -56.96
N SER A 197 27.80 20.91 -57.17
CA SER A 197 27.44 20.41 -58.51
C SER A 197 27.07 21.55 -59.45
N THR A 198 26.30 22.53 -58.98
CA THR A 198 25.93 23.70 -59.78
C THR A 198 27.16 24.52 -60.20
N LEU A 199 28.08 24.80 -59.27
CA LEU A 199 29.32 25.53 -59.57
C LEU A 199 30.20 24.80 -60.60
N ILE A 200 30.32 23.48 -60.48
CA ILE A 200 31.06 22.66 -61.45
C ILE A 200 30.43 22.75 -62.84
N ASN A 201 29.10 22.75 -62.93
CA ASN A 201 28.40 22.82 -64.20
C ASN A 201 28.51 24.22 -64.84
N MET A 202 28.48 25.29 -64.05
CA MET A 202 28.68 26.66 -64.54
C MET A 202 30.09 26.92 -65.08
N ASN A 203 31.12 26.25 -64.53
CA ASN A 203 32.51 26.38 -65.01
C ASN A 203 32.84 25.51 -66.24
N LYS A 204 31.88 24.73 -66.75
CA LYS A 204 32.04 23.88 -67.93
C LYS A 204 31.41 24.49 -69.19
N GLU A 205 30.63 25.55 -69.04
CA GLU A 205 30.16 26.43 -70.12
C GLU A 205 31.16 27.58 -70.31
#